data_AF-A0A2G6JUZ8-F1
#
_entry.id   AF-A0A2G6JUZ8-F1
#
_cell.length_a   1.000
_cell.length_b   1.000
_cell.length_c   1.000
_cell.angle_alpha   90.00
_cell.angle_beta   90.00
_cell.angle_gamma   90.00
#
_symmetry.space_group_name_H-M   'P 1'
#
loop_
_entity.id
_entity.type
_entity.pdbx_description
1 polymer ?
#
loop_
_entity_poly.entity_id
_entity_poly.type
_entity_poly.pdbx_seq_one_letter_code
_entity_poly.pdbx_strand_id
1 'polypeptide(L)' 'LPITLWPGMKIGQLCFFRLSSPADHPYGSPQYGSRYLGQQGPTASRSYLNFQRFDDTGRLAGAQPTDS' A
#
# COMPACT_ATOMS: atom_id res chain seq x y z
N LEU A 1 -9.28 -19.19 -22.26
CA LEU A 1 -9.47 -18.31 -23.43
C LEU A 1 -8.85 -16.95 -23.11
N PRO A 2 -8.03 -16.37 -23.99
CA PRO A 2 -7.54 -15.00 -23.82
C PRO A 2 -8.67 -13.98 -24.00
N ILE A 3 -8.55 -12.81 -23.37
CA ILE A 3 -9.51 -11.69 -23.45
C ILE A 3 -8.80 -10.47 -24.04
N THR A 4 -9.35 -9.89 -25.10
CA THR A 4 -8.81 -8.68 -25.73
C THR A 4 -9.26 -7.43 -24.99
N LEU A 5 -8.31 -6.56 -24.64
CA LEU A 5 -8.57 -5.23 -24.09
C LEU A 5 -8.44 -4.18 -25.20
N TRP A 6 -9.40 -3.27 -25.29
CA TRP A 6 -9.42 -2.19 -26.28
C TRP A 6 -9.27 -0.84 -25.57
N PRO A 7 -8.39 0.06 -26.06
CA PRO A 7 -8.37 1.44 -25.59
C PRO A 7 -9.76 2.08 -25.68
N GLY A 8 -10.24 2.66 -24.58
CA GLY A 8 -11.56 3.29 -24.50
C GLY A 8 -12.72 2.40 -24.07
N MET A 9 -12.50 1.09 -23.87
CA MET A 9 -13.54 0.22 -23.30
C MET A 9 -13.86 0.59 -21.85
N LYS A 10 -15.12 0.43 -21.44
CA LYS A 10 -15.51 0.54 -20.03
C LYS A 10 -14.88 -0.61 -19.25
N ILE A 11 -13.96 -0.31 -18.33
CA ILE A 11 -13.21 -1.30 -17.55
C ILE A 11 -13.51 -1.25 -16.04
N GLY A 12 -14.26 -0.23 -15.60
CA GLY A 12 -14.62 -0.07 -14.19
C GLY A 12 -15.57 1.10 -13.96
N GLN A 13 -15.96 1.27 -12.71
CA GLN A 13 -16.82 2.36 -12.22
C GLN A 13 -16.23 2.90 -10.91
N LEU A 14 -16.44 4.18 -10.64
CA LEU A 14 -16.07 4.80 -9.37
C LEU A 14 -17.27 4.82 -8.44
N CYS A 15 -17.05 4.44 -7.19
CA CYS A 15 -18.00 4.60 -6.10
C CYS A 15 -17.37 5.46 -5.02
N PHE A 16 -18.12 6.41 -4.47
CA PHE A 16 -17.64 7.35 -3.47
C PHE A 16 -18.33 7.11 -2.13
N PHE A 17 -17.55 7.15 -1.06
CA PHE A 17 -18.03 7.05 0.31
C PHE A 17 -17.71 8.35 1.06
N ARG A 18 -18.66 8.82 1.86
CA ARG A 18 -18.46 10.01 2.69
C ARG A 18 -17.69 9.62 3.95
N LEU A 19 -16.63 10.35 4.26
CA LEU A 19 -15.93 10.25 5.54
C LEU A 19 -16.75 10.91 6.66
N SER A 20 -16.57 10.45 7.89
CA SER A 20 -17.19 11.05 9.08
C SER A 20 -16.72 12.50 9.33
N SER A 21 -15.48 12.81 8.96
CA SER A 21 -14.86 14.14 9.03
C SER A 21 -13.84 14.31 7.88
N PRO A 22 -13.32 15.52 7.65
CA PRO A 22 -12.14 15.71 6.80
C PRO A 22 -10.96 14.86 7.29
N ALA A 23 -10.11 14.41 6.37
CA ALA A 23 -8.87 13.71 6.72
C ALA A 23 -7.80 14.73 7.16
N ASP A 24 -7.18 14.52 8.32
CA ASP A 24 -6.17 15.42 8.88
C ASP A 24 -4.94 15.57 7.98
N HIS A 25 -4.53 14.47 7.34
CA HIS A 25 -3.44 14.43 6.38
C HIS A 25 -3.91 13.69 5.12
N PRO A 26 -4.47 14.40 4.13
CA PRO A 26 -4.96 13.79 2.90
C PRO A 26 -3.82 13.16 2.08
N TYR A 27 -4.17 12.36 1.08
CA TYR A 27 -3.18 11.80 0.16
C TYR A 27 -2.37 12.91 -0.52
N GLY A 28 -1.06 12.72 -0.62
CA GLY A 28 -0.13 13.76 -1.06
C GLY A 28 0.50 14.57 0.07
N SER A 29 0.00 14.45 1.30
CA SER A 29 0.57 15.13 2.46
C SER A 29 2.02 14.69 2.75
N PRO A 30 2.89 15.59 3.21
CA PRO A 30 4.29 15.28 3.53
C PRO A 30 4.47 14.19 4.59
N GLN A 31 3.52 14.09 5.53
CA GLN A 31 3.58 13.19 6.69
C GLN A 31 3.60 11.71 6.30
N TYR A 32 2.91 11.33 5.22
CA TYR A 32 2.62 9.92 4.92
C TYR A 32 3.33 9.35 3.68
N GLY A 33 4.36 10.03 3.17
CA GLY A 33 5.23 9.46 2.12
C GLY A 33 4.47 9.03 0.87
N SER A 34 3.49 9.84 0.44
CA SER A 34 2.58 9.52 -0.66
C SER A 34 3.35 9.23 -1.96
N ARG A 35 3.15 8.04 -2.52
CA ARG A 35 4.01 7.53 -3.61
C ARG A 35 3.59 7.94 -5.02
N TYR A 36 2.33 8.29 -5.24
CA TYR A 36 1.73 8.37 -6.59
C TYR A 36 0.85 9.60 -6.82
N LEU A 37 1.02 10.67 -6.03
CA LEU A 37 0.30 11.92 -6.29
C LEU A 37 0.65 12.46 -7.69
N GLY A 38 -0.36 12.84 -8.48
CA GLY A 38 -0.17 13.41 -9.82
C GLY A 38 0.06 12.39 -10.95
N GLN A 39 -0.16 11.10 -10.70
CA GLN A 39 0.04 10.04 -11.69
C GLN A 39 -0.82 10.23 -12.96
N GLN A 40 -0.17 10.30 -14.13
CA GLN A 40 -0.82 10.50 -15.44
C GLN A 40 -0.95 9.21 -16.27
N GLY A 41 -0.22 8.16 -15.90
CA GLY A 41 -0.19 6.89 -16.65
C GLY A 41 0.16 5.73 -15.72
N PRO A 42 0.35 4.51 -16.25
CA PRO A 42 0.71 3.35 -15.44
C PRO A 42 2.14 3.52 -14.88
N THR A 43 2.24 4.04 -13.65
CA THR A 43 3.52 4.25 -12.97
C THR A 43 3.96 2.95 -12.31
N ALA A 44 5.21 2.56 -12.53
CA ALA A 44 5.80 1.37 -11.93
C ALA A 44 5.76 1.43 -10.39
N SER A 45 5.74 0.24 -9.76
CA SER A 45 5.69 0.14 -8.30
C SER A 45 6.87 0.85 -7.64
N ARG A 46 6.56 1.63 -6.60
CA ARG A 46 7.52 2.30 -5.71
C ARG A 46 7.51 1.69 -4.31
N SER A 47 7.12 0.41 -4.19
CA SER A 47 7.04 -0.29 -2.90
C SER A 47 8.36 -0.40 -2.17
N TYR A 48 9.48 -0.35 -2.90
CA TYR A 48 10.83 -0.35 -2.34
C TYR A 48 11.16 0.93 -1.55
N LEU A 49 10.47 2.05 -1.81
CA LEU A 49 10.66 3.28 -1.03
C LEU A 49 10.15 3.07 0.40
N ASN A 50 11.00 3.32 1.40
CA ASN A 50 10.70 3.10 2.82
C ASN A 50 10.33 1.64 3.15
N PHE A 51 10.85 0.67 2.39
CA PHE A 51 10.69 -0.75 2.71
C PHE A 51 11.51 -1.09 3.95
N GLN A 52 10.83 -1.57 5.00
CA GLN A 52 11.45 -2.00 6.26
C GLN A 52 11.42 -3.53 6.34
N ARG A 53 12.54 -4.14 6.72
CA ARG A 53 12.60 -5.55 7.14
C ARG A 53 12.67 -5.55 8.66
N PHE A 54 11.79 -6.31 9.30
CA PHE A 54 11.89 -6.55 10.72
C PHE A 54 12.66 -7.86 10.91
N ASP A 55 13.79 -7.78 11.60
CA ASP A 55 14.54 -8.96 12.03
C ASP A 55 13.79 -9.61 13.21
N ASP A 56 13.40 -10.87 13.06
CA ASP A 56 12.69 -11.67 14.07
C ASP A 56 13.65 -12.46 14.98
N THR A 57 14.95 -12.33 14.77
CA THR A 57 16.04 -13.04 15.47
C THR A 57 16.02 -12.85 16.99
N GLY A 58 15.39 -11.78 17.51
CA GLY A 58 15.23 -11.54 18.94
C GLY A 58 14.00 -12.18 19.59
N ARG A 59 12.98 -12.61 18.81
CA ARG A 59 11.69 -13.09 19.37
C ARG A 59 11.73 -14.58 19.74
N LEU A 60 12.65 -15.35 19.17
CA LEU A 60 12.81 -16.78 19.46
C LEU A 60 13.87 -17.08 20.55
N ALA A 61 14.62 -16.08 21.02
CA ALA A 61 15.65 -16.27 22.04
C ALA A 61 15.09 -16.37 23.49
N GLY A 62 13.78 -16.16 23.69
CA GLY A 62 13.14 -16.14 25.02
C GLY A 62 12.45 -17.44 25.45
N ALA A 63 12.35 -18.46 24.60
CA ALA A 63 11.80 -19.75 24.98
C ALA A 63 12.89 -20.61 25.64
N GLN A 64 13.26 -20.28 26.88
CA GLN A 64 14.06 -21.19 27.70
C GLN A 64 13.21 -22.42 28.04
N PRO A 65 13.65 -23.66 27.74
CA PRO A 65 12.98 -24.84 28.25
C PRO A 65 13.18 -24.87 29.76
N THR A 66 12.09 -24.81 30.52
CA THR A 66 12.09 -25.08 31.96
C THR A 66 12.31 -26.58 32.13
N ASP A 67 13.57 -27.00 32.20
CA ASP A 67 13.90 -28.38 32.59
C ASP A 67 13.66 -28.54 34.10
N SER A 68 13.06 -29.66 34.46
CA SER A 68 12.51 -29.98 35.81
C SER A 68 13.53 -30.68 36.69
#